data_AF-A0A4D7CWJ9-F1
#
_entry.id   AF-A0A4D7CWJ9-F1
#
_cell.length_a   1.000
_cell.length_b   1.000
_cell.length_c   1.000
_cell.angle_alpha   90.00
_cell.angle_beta   90.00
_cell.angle_gamma   90.00
#
_symmetry.space_group_name_H-M   'P 1'
#
loop_
_entity.id
_entity.type
_entity.pdbx_description
1 polymer ?
#
loop_
_entity_poly.entity_id
_entity_poly.type
_entity_poly.pdbx_seq_one_letter_code
_entity_poly.pdbx_strand_id
1 'polypeptide(L)'
;MGNIPILSREKVEPIYVEAHALKRKLKNGDWVYISEGNQLLILSDEVVRKLDSPELIDEESLTGLIESGILVEQSSSIDNKVKLLQEPMSGHFKTLSLLMIICGIVAFFISVIEVFTKGFPFESTVNILFTKPLKFFLIAIPISIVSTAFHEFMHMMFSGSSNKINVNITKAVATVPMTHVWVWSRFGRVAAIMSGMSLDVVFLAVFLTVFDGGFATIGASILITRLIWQFIITKKTDINILISFITDNPFYFEDAGYGVPFLVKMVSYTSLLMMLLLWIIPIFNQFN
;
A
#
# COMPACT_ATOMS: atom_id res chain seq x y z
N MET A 1 51.09 11.58 -52.92
CA MET A 1 50.51 11.41 -51.57
C MET A 1 49.02 11.16 -51.76
N GLY A 2 48.56 9.94 -51.48
CA GLY A 2 47.17 9.54 -51.72
C GLY A 2 46.24 10.12 -50.66
N ASN A 3 45.11 10.68 -51.10
CA ASN A 3 44.02 11.08 -50.22
C ASN A 3 43.34 9.83 -49.67
N ILE A 4 43.45 9.60 -48.36
CA ILE A 4 42.64 8.62 -47.65
C ILE A 4 41.27 9.28 -47.44
N PRO A 5 40.15 8.69 -47.89
CA PRO A 5 38.84 9.22 -47.58
C PRO A 5 38.60 9.03 -46.09
N ILE A 6 38.39 10.12 -45.37
CA ILE A 6 37.85 10.08 -44.02
C ILE A 6 36.43 9.57 -44.16
N LEU A 7 36.22 8.28 -43.88
CA LEU A 7 34.91 7.71 -43.65
C LEU A 7 34.27 8.51 -42.52
N SER A 8 33.33 9.41 -42.86
CA SER A 8 32.43 9.98 -41.89
C SER A 8 31.70 8.81 -41.25
N ARG A 9 31.96 8.53 -39.98
CA ARG A 9 31.07 7.68 -39.19
C ARG A 9 29.71 8.38 -39.23
N GLU A 10 28.78 7.86 -40.01
CA GLU A 10 27.36 8.12 -39.77
C GLU A 10 27.15 7.90 -38.28
N LYS A 11 26.67 8.93 -37.58
CA LYS A 11 26.12 8.73 -36.24
C LYS A 11 24.96 7.77 -36.43
N VAL A 12 25.18 6.51 -36.11
CA VAL A 12 24.09 5.55 -35.98
C VAL A 12 23.20 6.12 -34.89
N GLU A 13 22.01 6.56 -35.26
CA GLU A 13 21.05 7.04 -34.28
C GLU A 13 20.79 5.92 -33.28
N PRO A 14 20.78 6.22 -31.97
CA PRO A 14 20.53 5.22 -30.95
C PRO A 14 19.16 4.59 -31.21
N ILE A 15 19.15 3.27 -31.38
CA ILE A 15 17.91 2.50 -31.50
C ILE A 15 17.35 2.33 -30.08
N TYR A 16 16.18 2.91 -29.84
CA TYR A 16 15.46 2.76 -28.58
C TYR A 16 14.48 1.60 -28.66
N VAL A 17 14.37 0.85 -27.57
CA VAL A 17 13.43 -0.26 -27.43
C VAL A 17 12.62 -0.09 -26.15
N GLU A 18 11.40 -0.64 -26.12
CA GLU A 18 10.61 -0.72 -24.89
C GLU A 18 11.41 -1.50 -23.84
N ALA A 19 11.67 -0.87 -22.70
CA ALA A 19 12.30 -1.49 -21.55
C ALA A 19 11.44 -2.64 -21.03
N HIS A 20 12.00 -3.54 -20.24
CA HIS A 20 11.20 -4.63 -19.68
C HIS A 20 10.19 -4.06 -18.68
N ALA A 21 8.92 -3.93 -19.10
CA ALA A 21 7.86 -3.31 -18.32
C ALA A 21 6.68 -4.27 -18.09
N LEU A 22 6.00 -4.14 -16.95
CA LEU A 22 4.67 -4.72 -16.75
C LEU A 22 3.63 -3.68 -17.12
N LYS A 23 2.63 -4.07 -17.93
CA LYS A 23 1.56 -3.19 -18.36
C LYS A 23 0.17 -3.82 -18.24
N ARG A 24 -0.82 -3.00 -17.90
CA ARG A 24 -2.23 -3.38 -17.83
C ARG A 24 -3.12 -2.23 -18.27
N LYS A 25 -4.09 -2.50 -19.12
CA LYS A 25 -5.12 -1.52 -19.51
C LYS A 25 -6.10 -1.25 -18.36
N LEU A 26 -6.33 0.03 -18.08
CA LEU A 26 -7.29 0.55 -17.12
C LEU A 26 -8.71 0.57 -17.70
N LYS A 27 -9.71 0.67 -16.82
CA LYS A 27 -11.12 0.80 -17.22
C LYS A 27 -11.41 2.03 -18.09
N ASN A 28 -10.68 3.13 -17.90
CA ASN A 28 -10.86 4.37 -18.66
C ASN A 28 -10.23 4.32 -20.07
N GLY A 29 -9.51 3.24 -20.41
CA GLY A 29 -8.84 3.07 -21.69
C GLY A 29 -7.34 3.38 -21.68
N ASP A 30 -6.84 4.02 -20.64
CA ASP A 30 -5.41 4.27 -20.46
C ASP A 30 -4.68 3.00 -20.01
N TRP A 31 -3.36 3.07 -19.93
CA TRP A 31 -2.51 1.95 -19.53
C TRP A 31 -1.67 2.31 -18.33
N VAL A 32 -1.65 1.41 -17.35
CA VAL A 32 -0.66 1.45 -16.28
C VAL A 32 0.60 0.74 -16.75
N TYR A 33 1.73 1.40 -16.55
CA TYR A 33 3.07 0.94 -16.85
C TYR A 33 3.93 0.94 -15.59
N ILE A 34 4.78 -0.07 -15.50
CA ILE A 34 5.77 -0.21 -14.43
C ILE A 34 7.12 -0.40 -15.07
N SER A 35 7.94 0.65 -15.02
CA SER A 35 9.30 0.66 -15.58
C SER A 35 10.30 -0.02 -14.64
N GLU A 36 11.53 -0.25 -15.13
CA GLU A 36 12.59 -0.96 -14.42
C GLU A 36 12.99 -0.31 -13.07
N GLY A 37 12.65 0.97 -12.87
CA GLY A 37 12.79 1.69 -11.59
C GLY A 37 11.66 1.48 -10.57
N ASN A 38 10.70 0.58 -10.85
CA ASN A 38 9.47 0.37 -10.07
C ASN A 38 8.59 1.64 -9.95
N GLN A 39 8.75 2.56 -10.91
CA GLN A 39 7.92 3.74 -11.07
C GLN A 39 6.60 3.36 -11.74
N LEU A 40 5.52 3.89 -11.17
CA LEU A 40 4.17 3.70 -11.68
C LEU A 40 3.81 4.88 -12.59
N LEU A 41 3.49 4.57 -13.85
CA LEU A 41 3.15 5.56 -14.87
C LEU A 41 1.80 5.24 -15.50
N ILE A 42 1.08 6.27 -15.95
CA ILE A 42 -0.13 6.12 -16.75
C ILE A 42 0.14 6.71 -18.12
N LEU A 43 -0.06 5.92 -19.17
CA LEU A 43 0.08 6.33 -20.56
C LEU A 43 -1.28 6.20 -21.25
N SER A 44 -1.60 7.15 -22.13
CA SER A 44 -2.82 7.05 -22.96
C SER A 44 -2.68 5.93 -23.99
N ASP A 45 -3.81 5.39 -24.47
CA ASP A 45 -3.81 4.35 -25.52
C ASP A 45 -3.11 4.83 -26.81
N GLU A 46 -3.12 6.13 -27.08
CA GLU A 46 -2.42 6.72 -28.22
C GLU A 46 -0.89 6.61 -28.06
N VAL A 47 -0.36 7.01 -26.90
CA VAL A 47 1.08 6.94 -26.60
C VAL A 47 1.56 5.50 -26.65
N VAL A 48 0.76 4.57 -26.12
CA VAL A 48 1.09 3.13 -26.14
C VAL A 48 1.18 2.58 -27.56
N ARG A 49 0.26 2.95 -28.45
CA ARG A 49 0.33 2.52 -29.86
C ARG A 49 1.55 3.08 -30.59
N LYS A 50 2.00 4.29 -30.21
CA LYS A 50 3.21 4.88 -30.78
C LYS A 50 4.49 4.15 -30.33
N LEU A 51 4.47 3.43 -29.21
CA LEU A 51 5.62 2.58 -28.80
C LEU A 51 5.90 1.45 -29.80
N ASP A 52 4.88 0.93 -30.49
CA ASP A 52 5.05 -0.08 -31.54
C ASP A 52 5.62 0.50 -32.85
N SER A 53 5.74 1.83 -32.95
CA SER A 53 6.27 2.54 -34.12
C SER A 53 7.04 3.79 -33.67
N PRO A 54 8.26 3.61 -33.12
CA PRO A 54 9.04 4.70 -32.51
C PRO A 54 9.30 5.89 -33.44
N GLU A 55 9.33 5.64 -34.75
CA GLU A 55 9.49 6.62 -35.83
C GLU A 55 8.37 7.68 -35.87
N LEU A 56 7.22 7.41 -35.22
CA LEU A 56 6.07 8.30 -35.15
C LEU A 56 6.00 9.10 -33.83
N ILE A 57 6.98 8.93 -32.93
CA ILE A 57 7.06 9.64 -31.65
C ILE A 57 7.76 10.98 -31.88
N ASP A 58 7.13 12.08 -31.46
CA ASP A 58 7.76 13.41 -31.44
C ASP A 58 8.93 13.48 -30.44
N GLU A 59 9.90 14.35 -30.68
CA GLU A 59 11.12 14.45 -29.84
C GLU A 59 10.82 14.74 -28.36
N GLU A 60 9.77 15.50 -28.06
CA GLU A 60 9.36 15.81 -26.68
C GLU A 60 8.84 14.55 -25.97
N SER A 61 7.93 13.82 -26.60
CA SER A 61 7.41 12.54 -26.10
C SER A 61 8.50 11.48 -25.99
N LEU A 62 9.44 11.43 -26.95
CA LEU A 62 10.57 10.50 -26.92
C LEU A 62 11.47 10.79 -25.70
N THR A 63 11.78 12.05 -25.46
CA THR A 63 12.58 12.47 -24.30
C THR A 63 11.90 12.08 -22.99
N GLY A 64 10.59 12.35 -22.85
CA GLY A 64 9.83 11.96 -21.66
C GLY A 64 9.74 10.44 -21.44
N LEU A 65 9.65 9.65 -22.51
CA LEU A 65 9.65 8.17 -22.44
C LEU A 65 11.01 7.59 -22.04
N ILE A 66 12.10 8.24 -22.44
CA ILE A 66 13.46 7.85 -22.03
C ILE A 66 13.70 8.24 -20.56
N GLU A 67 13.35 9.47 -20.17
CA GLU A 67 13.51 9.94 -18.78
C GLU A 67 12.70 9.12 -17.77
N SER A 68 11.52 8.65 -18.17
CA SER A 68 10.66 7.78 -17.36
C SER A 68 11.10 6.30 -17.34
N GLY A 69 12.12 5.95 -18.13
CA GLY A 69 12.65 4.59 -18.23
C GLY A 69 11.72 3.61 -18.94
N ILE A 70 10.77 4.09 -19.75
CA ILE A 70 9.92 3.24 -20.61
C ILE A 70 10.69 2.84 -21.87
N LEU A 71 11.46 3.76 -22.44
CA LEU A 71 12.37 3.49 -23.55
C LEU A 71 13.81 3.49 -23.06
N VAL A 72 14.55 2.45 -23.42
CA VAL A 72 15.99 2.33 -23.14
C VAL A 72 16.75 2.10 -24.43
N GLU A 73 18.00 2.55 -24.45
CA GLU A 73 18.89 2.27 -25.57
C GLU A 73 19.09 0.76 -25.72
N GLN A 74 19.00 0.22 -26.94
CA GLN A 74 19.09 -1.22 -27.16
C GLN A 74 20.39 -1.83 -26.59
N SER A 75 21.47 -1.06 -26.58
CA SER A 75 22.77 -1.41 -26.02
C SER A 75 22.75 -1.64 -24.49
N SER A 76 21.87 -0.99 -23.75
CA SER A 76 21.75 -1.12 -22.28
C SER A 76 20.75 -2.20 -21.85
N SER A 77 19.83 -2.61 -22.73
CA SER A 77 18.80 -3.63 -22.46
C SER A 77 19.32 -5.06 -22.25
N ILE A 78 20.57 -5.34 -22.63
CA ILE A 78 21.12 -6.70 -22.71
C ILE A 78 21.62 -7.22 -21.34
N ASP A 79 22.05 -6.34 -20.42
CA ASP A 79 22.90 -6.75 -19.29
C ASP A 79 22.26 -6.77 -17.89
N ASN A 80 21.07 -6.18 -17.67
CA ASN A 80 20.44 -6.18 -16.33
C ASN A 80 18.91 -6.33 -16.41
N LYS A 81 18.42 -7.52 -16.73
CA LYS A 81 16.99 -7.83 -16.63
C LYS A 81 16.55 -7.83 -15.16
N VAL A 82 16.09 -6.69 -14.66
CA VAL A 82 15.40 -6.62 -13.37
C VAL A 82 14.13 -7.46 -13.47
N LYS A 83 14.06 -8.54 -12.68
CA LYS A 83 12.90 -9.44 -12.68
C LYS A 83 11.69 -8.72 -12.07
N LEU A 84 10.81 -8.20 -12.90
CA LEU A 84 9.54 -7.62 -12.44
C LEU A 84 8.66 -8.70 -11.81
N LEU A 85 8.10 -8.39 -10.63
CA LEU A 85 7.29 -9.31 -9.84
C LEU A 85 5.89 -9.48 -10.44
N GLN A 86 5.65 -10.64 -11.04
CA GLN A 86 4.36 -11.02 -11.58
C GLN A 86 3.44 -11.62 -10.50
N GLU A 87 2.14 -11.57 -10.73
CA GLU A 87 1.15 -12.15 -9.82
C GLU A 87 1.37 -13.67 -9.68
N PRO A 88 1.46 -14.20 -8.45
CA PRO A 88 1.54 -15.64 -8.24
C PRO A 88 0.29 -16.34 -8.80
N MET A 89 0.47 -17.16 -9.84
CA MET A 89 -0.64 -17.89 -10.47
C MET A 89 -1.05 -19.17 -9.74
N SER A 90 -0.39 -19.53 -8.65
CA SER A 90 -0.63 -20.79 -7.95
C SER A 90 -2.02 -20.83 -7.32
N GLY A 91 -2.71 -21.97 -7.41
CA GLY A 91 -3.99 -22.18 -6.73
C GLY A 91 -3.88 -21.96 -5.22
N HIS A 92 -2.76 -22.35 -4.61
CA HIS A 92 -2.48 -22.14 -3.19
C HIS A 92 -2.49 -20.65 -2.80
N PHE A 93 -1.89 -19.78 -3.61
CA PHE A 93 -1.88 -18.33 -3.33
C PHE A 93 -3.29 -17.75 -3.33
N LYS A 94 -4.12 -18.14 -4.31
CA LYS A 94 -5.53 -17.71 -4.38
C LYS A 94 -6.33 -18.20 -3.19
N THR A 95 -6.18 -19.47 -2.82
CA THR A 95 -6.88 -20.06 -1.67
C THR A 95 -6.45 -19.40 -0.36
N LEU A 96 -5.15 -19.19 -0.14
CA LEU A 96 -4.64 -18.53 1.05
C LEU A 96 -5.12 -17.08 1.14
N SER A 97 -5.14 -16.36 0.01
CA SER A 97 -5.65 -14.99 -0.08
C SER A 97 -7.12 -14.92 0.31
N LEU A 98 -7.93 -15.84 -0.22
CA LEU A 98 -9.35 -15.92 0.09
C LEU A 98 -9.57 -16.25 1.57
N LEU A 99 -8.84 -17.23 2.11
CA LEU A 99 -8.90 -17.61 3.52
C LEU A 99 -8.58 -16.43 4.43
N MET A 100 -7.52 -15.67 4.14
CA MET A 100 -7.16 -14.51 4.95
C MET A 100 -8.23 -13.44 4.96
N ILE A 101 -8.86 -13.15 3.82
CA ILE A 101 -9.97 -12.20 3.74
C ILE A 101 -11.17 -12.70 4.56
N ILE A 102 -11.53 -13.97 4.44
CA ILE A 102 -12.62 -14.57 5.21
C ILE A 102 -12.33 -14.49 6.72
N CYS A 103 -11.12 -14.86 7.14
CA CYS A 103 -10.69 -14.74 8.54
C CYS A 103 -10.78 -13.29 9.04
N GLY A 104 -10.36 -12.31 8.24
CA GLY A 104 -10.47 -10.89 8.58
C GLY A 104 -11.93 -10.46 8.76
N ILE A 105 -12.83 -10.87 7.87
CA ILE A 105 -14.27 -10.54 7.96
C ILE A 105 -14.90 -11.19 9.20
N VAL A 106 -14.62 -12.47 9.46
CA VAL A 106 -15.14 -13.16 10.64
C VAL A 106 -14.61 -12.51 11.93
N ALA A 107 -13.31 -12.23 12.00
CA ALA A 107 -12.69 -11.55 13.13
C ALA A 107 -13.25 -10.14 13.35
N PHE A 108 -13.62 -9.43 12.27
CA PHE A 108 -14.27 -8.13 12.37
C PHE A 108 -15.61 -8.24 13.10
N PHE A 109 -16.47 -9.17 12.69
CA PHE A 109 -17.76 -9.37 13.35
C PHE A 109 -17.61 -9.80 14.81
N ILE A 110 -16.66 -10.69 15.11
CA ILE A 110 -16.34 -11.06 16.50
C ILE A 110 -15.93 -9.82 17.30
N SER A 111 -15.00 -9.01 16.77
CA SER A 111 -14.51 -7.81 17.45
C SER A 111 -15.64 -6.80 17.71
N VAL A 112 -16.56 -6.64 16.75
CA VAL A 112 -17.74 -5.79 16.90
C VAL A 112 -18.64 -6.31 18.02
N ILE A 113 -18.97 -7.60 18.03
CA ILE A 113 -19.80 -8.22 19.09
C ILE A 113 -19.15 -8.05 20.46
N GLU A 114 -17.85 -8.28 20.57
CA GLU A 114 -17.09 -8.13 21.83
C GLU A 114 -17.11 -6.68 22.33
N VAL A 115 -16.89 -5.70 21.45
CA VAL A 115 -16.96 -4.28 21.81
C VAL A 115 -18.38 -3.87 22.23
N PHE A 116 -19.42 -4.39 21.59
CA PHE A 116 -20.81 -4.10 21.97
C PHE A 116 -21.23 -4.75 23.29
N THR A 117 -20.68 -5.92 23.62
CA THR A 117 -21.03 -6.67 24.83
C THR A 117 -20.22 -6.24 26.05
N LYS A 118 -18.92 -5.97 25.89
CA LYS A 118 -17.99 -5.63 26.98
C LYS A 118 -17.66 -4.14 27.06
N GLY A 119 -18.02 -3.36 26.04
CA GLY A 119 -17.62 -1.96 25.92
C GLY A 119 -16.23 -1.78 25.30
N PHE A 120 -15.84 -0.53 25.09
CA PHE A 120 -14.54 -0.20 24.55
C PHE A 120 -13.42 -0.32 25.61
N PRO A 121 -12.20 -0.76 25.23
CA PRO A 121 -11.10 -0.98 26.18
C PRO A 121 -10.41 0.30 26.68
N PHE A 122 -10.73 1.48 26.11
CA PHE A 122 -9.97 2.72 26.35
C PHE A 122 -10.00 3.21 27.80
N GLU A 123 -11.10 3.02 28.53
CA GLU A 123 -11.19 3.43 29.94
C GLU A 123 -10.21 2.66 30.83
N SER A 124 -10.18 1.34 30.69
CA SER A 124 -9.20 0.50 31.38
C SER A 124 -7.77 0.86 30.97
N THR A 125 -7.54 1.05 29.67
CA THR A 125 -6.23 1.43 29.12
C THR A 125 -5.71 2.75 29.70
N VAL A 126 -6.56 3.78 29.76
CA VAL A 126 -6.21 5.10 30.30
C VAL A 126 -5.99 5.04 31.81
N ASN A 127 -6.81 4.28 32.54
CA ASN A 127 -6.56 4.05 33.97
C ASN A 127 -5.18 3.40 34.22
N ILE A 128 -4.77 2.43 33.39
CA ILE A 128 -3.42 1.83 33.49
C ILE A 128 -2.32 2.85 33.16
N LEU A 129 -2.54 3.72 32.17
CA LEU A 129 -1.60 4.79 31.82
C LEU A 129 -1.33 5.70 33.02
N PHE A 130 -2.36 6.11 33.75
CA PHE A 130 -2.21 7.02 34.90
C PHE A 130 -1.76 6.31 36.19
N THR A 131 -2.22 5.08 36.46
CA THR A 131 -1.87 4.36 37.69
C THR A 131 -0.51 3.66 37.61
N LYS A 132 -0.13 3.14 36.43
CA LYS A 132 1.09 2.37 36.21
C LYS A 132 1.72 2.72 34.84
N PRO A 133 2.18 3.97 34.64
CA PRO A 133 2.65 4.46 33.34
C PRO A 133 3.80 3.63 32.76
N LEU A 134 4.75 3.19 33.60
CA LEU A 134 5.85 2.33 33.14
C LEU A 134 5.32 1.01 32.54
N LYS A 135 4.33 0.38 33.19
CA LYS A 135 3.71 -0.86 32.70
C LYS A 135 2.98 -0.61 31.38
N PHE A 136 2.31 0.53 31.24
CA PHE A 136 1.67 0.92 29.99
C PHE A 136 2.68 0.97 28.84
N PHE A 137 3.77 1.74 28.99
CA PHE A 137 4.77 1.89 27.91
C PHE A 137 5.51 0.59 27.59
N LEU A 138 5.83 -0.22 28.60
CA LEU A 138 6.46 -1.53 28.42
C LEU A 138 5.59 -2.52 27.62
N ILE A 139 4.27 -2.33 27.59
CA ILE A 139 3.35 -3.17 26.82
C ILE A 139 3.02 -2.51 25.47
N ALA A 140 2.72 -1.21 25.47
CA ALA A 140 2.26 -0.49 24.30
C ALA A 140 3.31 -0.42 23.19
N ILE A 141 4.57 -0.14 23.54
CA ILE A 141 5.65 0.00 22.56
C ILE A 141 5.90 -1.34 21.83
N PRO A 142 6.11 -2.48 22.52
CA PRO A 142 6.28 -3.76 21.84
C PRO A 142 5.08 -4.17 21.00
N ILE A 143 3.85 -4.02 21.51
CA ILE A 143 2.65 -4.37 20.73
C ILE A 143 2.58 -3.54 19.44
N SER A 144 2.83 -2.24 19.52
CA SER A 144 2.82 -1.35 18.35
C SER A 144 3.87 -1.78 17.31
N ILE A 145 5.11 -2.02 17.72
CA ILE A 145 6.19 -2.43 16.81
C ILE A 145 5.90 -3.81 16.19
N VAL A 146 5.52 -4.79 17.01
CA VAL A 146 5.30 -6.18 16.58
C VAL A 146 4.09 -6.27 15.64
N SER A 147 2.97 -5.62 15.99
CA SER A 147 1.78 -5.61 15.13
C SER A 147 2.04 -4.91 13.79
N THR A 148 2.79 -3.81 13.77
CA THR A 148 3.20 -3.17 12.50
C THR A 148 4.09 -4.08 11.67
N ALA A 149 5.08 -4.73 12.28
CA ALA A 149 5.98 -5.64 11.57
C ALA A 149 5.22 -6.80 10.93
N PHE A 150 4.27 -7.40 11.65
CA PHE A 150 3.43 -8.48 11.13
C PHE A 150 2.49 -8.01 10.01
N HIS A 151 1.91 -6.83 10.13
CA HIS A 151 1.06 -6.25 9.09
C HIS A 151 1.83 -6.03 7.79
N GLU A 152 3.03 -5.44 7.84
CA GLU A 152 3.87 -5.25 6.67
C GLU A 152 4.41 -6.57 6.12
N PHE A 153 4.66 -7.55 7.00
CA PHE A 153 5.00 -8.90 6.57
C PHE A 153 3.87 -9.53 5.73
N MET A 154 2.61 -9.31 6.09
CA MET A 154 1.48 -9.78 5.29
C MET A 154 1.42 -9.09 3.94
N HIS A 155 1.65 -7.79 3.89
CA HIS A 155 1.81 -7.05 2.63
C HIS A 155 2.93 -7.64 1.78
N MET A 156 4.09 -7.93 2.35
CA MET A 156 5.22 -8.56 1.65
C MET A 156 4.84 -9.93 1.09
N MET A 157 4.25 -10.81 1.92
CA MET A 157 3.85 -12.16 1.54
C MET A 157 2.78 -12.15 0.42
N PHE A 158 1.77 -11.29 0.53
CA PHE A 158 0.67 -11.24 -0.43
C PHE A 158 0.93 -10.35 -1.64
N SER A 159 1.97 -9.52 -1.63
CA SER A 159 2.46 -8.83 -2.85
C SER A 159 3.61 -9.57 -3.52
N GLY A 160 4.09 -10.68 -2.97
CA GLY A 160 5.26 -11.40 -3.52
C GLY A 160 6.54 -10.55 -3.54
N SER A 161 6.56 -9.44 -2.79
CA SER A 161 7.73 -8.59 -2.67
C SER A 161 8.80 -9.33 -1.86
N SER A 162 10.00 -9.48 -2.42
CA SER A 162 11.17 -10.00 -1.69
C SER A 162 12.03 -8.87 -1.09
N ASN A 163 11.59 -7.62 -1.20
CA ASN A 163 12.38 -6.46 -0.81
C ASN A 163 12.34 -6.22 0.70
N LYS A 164 13.46 -5.70 1.22
CA LYS A 164 13.68 -5.39 2.63
C LYS A 164 12.56 -4.48 3.17
N ILE A 165 11.99 -4.87 4.31
CA ILE A 165 11.07 -4.04 5.09
C ILE A 165 11.81 -2.76 5.49
N ASN A 166 11.35 -1.60 5.02
CA ASN A 166 11.91 -0.32 5.45
C ASN A 166 11.25 0.08 6.77
N VAL A 167 11.91 -0.20 7.90
CA VAL A 167 11.40 0.09 9.24
C VAL A 167 11.85 1.49 9.65
N ASN A 168 10.91 2.42 9.78
CA ASN A 168 11.19 3.69 10.43
C ASN A 168 10.80 3.60 11.92
N ILE A 169 11.80 3.32 12.76
CA ILE A 169 11.64 3.17 14.22
C ILE A 169 11.07 4.46 14.85
N THR A 170 11.42 5.65 14.33
CA THR A 170 10.95 6.93 14.88
C THR A 170 9.47 7.20 14.65
N LYS A 171 8.87 6.59 13.62
CA LYS A 171 7.45 6.69 13.32
C LYS A 171 6.67 5.42 13.67
N ALA A 172 7.37 4.35 14.08
CA ALA A 172 6.84 2.99 14.22
C ALA A 172 6.04 2.54 12.98
N VAL A 173 6.49 2.96 11.79
CA VAL A 173 5.89 2.61 10.50
C VAL A 173 6.93 1.84 9.71
N ALA A 174 6.56 0.65 9.26
CA ALA A 174 7.28 -0.05 8.22
C ALA A 174 6.46 0.06 6.93
N THR A 175 7.11 0.08 5.76
CA THR A 175 6.39 0.17 4.47
C THR A 175 7.04 -0.72 3.42
N VAL A 176 6.21 -1.43 2.65
CA VAL A 176 6.64 -2.20 1.47
C VAL A 176 6.15 -1.50 0.19
N PRO A 177 7.02 -1.20 -0.80
CA PRO A 177 6.58 -0.66 -2.07
C PRO A 177 5.74 -1.70 -2.82
N MET A 178 4.48 -1.36 -3.09
CA MET A 178 3.48 -2.22 -3.76
C MET A 178 3.14 -1.74 -5.18
N THR A 179 3.98 -0.91 -5.79
CA THR A 179 3.70 -0.35 -7.13
C THR A 179 3.49 -1.43 -8.19
N HIS A 180 4.27 -2.52 -8.15
CA HIS A 180 4.14 -3.68 -9.04
C HIS A 180 2.77 -4.38 -8.99
N VAL A 181 2.04 -4.27 -7.88
CA VAL A 181 0.73 -4.91 -7.69
C VAL A 181 -0.34 -4.29 -8.61
N TRP A 182 -0.13 -3.07 -9.14
CA TRP A 182 -1.10 -2.40 -10.03
C TRP A 182 -1.41 -3.14 -11.34
N VAL A 183 -0.51 -3.98 -11.81
CA VAL A 183 -0.69 -4.79 -13.02
C VAL A 183 -1.34 -6.15 -12.73
N TRP A 184 -1.54 -6.51 -11.47
CA TRP A 184 -2.16 -7.77 -11.08
C TRP A 184 -3.69 -7.76 -11.29
N SER A 185 -4.29 -8.94 -11.20
CA SER A 185 -5.73 -9.14 -11.19
C SER A 185 -6.39 -8.33 -10.07
N ARG A 186 -7.68 -8.00 -10.22
CA ARG A 186 -8.45 -7.30 -9.17
C ARG A 186 -8.39 -8.04 -7.84
N PHE A 187 -8.47 -9.36 -7.88
CA PHE A 187 -8.41 -10.19 -6.67
C PHE A 187 -7.02 -10.12 -6.01
N GLY A 188 -5.95 -10.25 -6.78
CA GLY A 188 -4.57 -10.12 -6.27
C GLY A 188 -4.31 -8.76 -5.63
N ARG A 189 -4.79 -7.68 -6.26
CA ARG A 189 -4.69 -6.31 -5.72
C ARG A 189 -5.40 -6.14 -4.38
N VAL A 190 -6.64 -6.62 -4.31
CA VAL A 190 -7.43 -6.56 -3.06
C VAL A 190 -6.78 -7.42 -1.98
N ALA A 191 -6.36 -8.64 -2.30
CA ALA A 191 -5.72 -9.54 -1.34
C ALA A 191 -4.40 -8.97 -0.78
N ALA A 192 -3.57 -8.38 -1.63
CA ALA A 192 -2.29 -7.79 -1.24
C ALA A 192 -2.44 -6.67 -0.20
N ILE A 193 -3.50 -5.87 -0.29
CA ILE A 193 -3.78 -4.75 0.63
C ILE A 193 -4.66 -5.18 1.81
N MET A 194 -5.66 -6.03 1.58
CA MET A 194 -6.54 -6.49 2.66
C MET A 194 -5.82 -7.41 3.65
N SER A 195 -4.70 -8.05 3.28
CA SER A 195 -4.00 -9.01 4.14
C SER A 195 -3.45 -8.37 5.43
N GLY A 196 -2.87 -7.17 5.36
CA GLY A 196 -2.37 -6.43 6.53
C GLY A 196 -3.50 -6.06 7.48
N MET A 197 -4.54 -5.42 6.96
CA MET A 197 -5.74 -5.05 7.74
C MET A 197 -6.47 -6.26 8.32
N SER A 198 -6.58 -7.36 7.56
CA SER A 198 -7.21 -8.59 8.04
C SER A 198 -6.46 -9.17 9.23
N LEU A 199 -5.11 -9.13 9.21
CA LEU A 199 -4.31 -9.60 10.34
C LEU A 199 -4.47 -8.70 11.57
N ASP A 200 -4.52 -7.37 11.40
CA ASP A 200 -4.77 -6.44 12.52
C ASP A 200 -6.11 -6.73 13.20
N VAL A 201 -7.16 -6.99 12.41
CA VAL A 201 -8.48 -7.34 12.94
C VAL A 201 -8.47 -8.72 13.63
N VAL A 202 -7.73 -9.70 13.09
CA VAL A 202 -7.55 -11.01 13.74
C VAL A 202 -6.86 -10.84 15.10
N PHE A 203 -5.78 -10.06 15.17
CA PHE A 203 -5.13 -9.76 16.44
C PHE A 203 -6.07 -9.02 17.40
N LEU A 204 -6.87 -8.07 16.91
CA LEU A 204 -7.86 -7.38 17.74
C LEU A 204 -8.85 -8.38 18.34
N ALA A 205 -9.41 -9.29 17.53
CA ALA A 205 -10.33 -10.30 18.01
C ALA A 205 -9.69 -11.18 19.10
N VAL A 206 -8.43 -11.59 18.92
CA VAL A 206 -7.68 -12.35 19.92
C VAL A 206 -7.50 -11.55 21.22
N PHE A 207 -7.14 -10.27 21.14
CA PHE A 207 -7.01 -9.41 22.31
C PHE A 207 -8.32 -9.19 23.05
N LEU A 208 -9.46 -9.14 22.36
CA LEU A 208 -10.78 -8.94 22.97
C LEU A 208 -11.36 -10.23 23.59
N THR A 209 -10.98 -11.41 23.08
CA THR A 209 -11.60 -12.70 23.44
C THR A 209 -10.73 -13.58 24.32
N VAL A 210 -9.43 -13.67 24.03
CA VAL A 210 -8.53 -14.67 24.63
C VAL A 210 -7.76 -14.11 25.82
N PHE A 211 -7.41 -12.82 25.77
CA PHE A 211 -6.61 -12.19 26.81
C PHE A 211 -7.47 -11.37 27.76
N ASP A 212 -7.17 -11.49 29.06
CA ASP A 212 -7.79 -10.67 30.10
C ASP A 212 -6.78 -9.72 30.73
N GLY A 213 -7.30 -8.60 31.25
CA GLY A 213 -6.55 -7.62 32.01
C GLY A 213 -5.74 -6.64 31.17
N GLY A 214 -4.77 -5.97 31.82
CA GLY A 214 -4.15 -4.77 31.26
C GLY A 214 -3.33 -4.96 29.98
N PHE A 215 -2.81 -6.16 29.72
CA PHE A 215 -2.14 -6.45 28.45
C PHE A 215 -3.13 -6.46 27.28
N ALA A 216 -4.29 -7.06 27.51
CA ALA A 216 -5.36 -7.20 26.53
C ALA A 216 -5.95 -5.85 26.13
N THR A 217 -6.27 -5.03 27.13
CA THR A 217 -6.92 -3.73 26.92
C THR A 217 -6.00 -2.74 26.18
N ILE A 218 -4.71 -2.69 26.55
CA ILE A 218 -3.72 -1.88 25.84
C ILE A 218 -3.60 -2.33 24.38
N GLY A 219 -3.47 -3.64 24.15
CA GLY A 219 -3.34 -4.18 22.79
C GLY A 219 -4.56 -3.88 21.93
N ALA A 220 -5.76 -4.12 22.46
CA ALA A 220 -7.01 -3.81 21.77
C ALA A 220 -7.16 -2.31 21.47
N SER A 221 -6.85 -1.42 22.43
CA SER A 221 -6.90 0.04 22.22
C SER A 221 -5.95 0.51 21.12
N ILE A 222 -4.73 -0.04 21.05
CA ILE A 222 -3.75 0.28 19.99
C ILE A 222 -4.26 -0.17 18.63
N LEU A 223 -4.74 -1.41 18.52
CA LEU A 223 -5.24 -1.96 17.25
C LEU A 223 -6.51 -1.26 16.78
N ILE A 224 -7.45 -0.94 17.67
CA ILE A 224 -8.63 -0.13 17.32
C ILE A 224 -8.19 1.23 16.80
N THR A 225 -7.25 1.90 17.48
CA THR A 225 -6.72 3.20 17.02
C THR A 225 -6.11 3.08 15.62
N ARG A 226 -5.30 2.04 15.38
CA ARG A 226 -4.68 1.79 14.08
C ARG A 226 -5.71 1.51 12.99
N LEU A 227 -6.74 0.71 13.27
CA LEU A 227 -7.79 0.40 12.30
C LEU A 227 -8.62 1.64 11.93
N ILE A 228 -8.95 2.50 12.91
CA ILE A 228 -9.63 3.77 12.65
C ILE A 228 -8.74 4.70 11.83
N TRP A 229 -7.44 4.74 12.14
CA TRP A 229 -6.47 5.55 11.40
C TRP A 229 -6.43 5.25 9.90
N GLN A 230 -6.67 3.99 9.48
CA GLN A 230 -6.68 3.62 8.07
C GLN A 230 -7.72 4.38 7.24
N PHE A 231 -8.81 4.86 7.85
CA PHE A 231 -9.87 5.62 7.17
C PHE A 231 -9.54 7.11 6.95
N ILE A 232 -8.37 7.59 7.39
CA ILE A 232 -7.97 8.99 7.24
C ILE A 232 -7.36 9.23 5.84
N ILE A 233 -8.03 10.04 5.01
CA ILE A 233 -7.70 10.21 3.58
C ILE A 233 -6.43 11.02 3.34
N THR A 234 -6.08 11.91 4.26
CA THR A 234 -4.91 12.79 4.12
C THR A 234 -3.57 12.06 4.24
N LYS A 235 -3.58 10.73 4.41
CA LYS A 235 -2.41 9.87 4.59
C LYS A 235 -2.40 8.76 3.53
N LYS A 236 -1.22 8.28 3.15
CA LYS A 236 -1.11 7.08 2.31
C LYS A 236 -1.44 5.85 3.16
N THR A 237 -2.73 5.53 3.31
CA THR A 237 -3.25 4.39 4.07
C THR A 237 -3.69 3.26 3.15
N ASP A 238 -3.83 2.06 3.70
CA ASP A 238 -4.22 0.86 2.95
C ASP A 238 -5.61 1.01 2.32
N ILE A 239 -6.54 1.64 3.05
CA ILE A 239 -7.90 1.90 2.54
C ILE A 239 -7.87 2.86 1.36
N ASN A 240 -7.01 3.89 1.38
CA ASN A 240 -6.90 4.80 0.25
C ASN A 240 -6.34 4.07 -0.97
N ILE A 241 -5.32 3.23 -0.79
CA ILE A 241 -4.78 2.39 -1.88
C ILE A 241 -5.86 1.43 -2.39
N LEU A 242 -6.65 0.83 -1.50
CA LEU A 242 -7.76 -0.05 -1.87
C LEU A 242 -8.83 0.68 -2.69
N ILE A 243 -9.21 1.90 -2.30
CA ILE A 243 -10.14 2.74 -3.06
C ILE A 243 -9.58 3.04 -4.45
N SER A 244 -8.29 3.40 -4.55
CA SER A 244 -7.61 3.58 -5.83
C SER A 244 -7.68 2.31 -6.70
N PHE A 245 -7.50 1.12 -6.11
CA PHE A 245 -7.63 -0.15 -6.84
C PHE A 245 -9.06 -0.44 -7.31
N ILE A 246 -10.08 -0.15 -6.49
CA ILE A 246 -11.49 -0.36 -6.83
C ILE A 246 -11.93 0.58 -7.96
N THR A 247 -11.56 1.86 -7.85
CA THR A 247 -11.80 2.89 -8.86
C THR A 247 -10.94 2.69 -10.12
N ASP A 248 -9.90 1.86 -10.02
CA ASP A 248 -8.93 1.57 -11.08
C ASP A 248 -8.16 2.82 -11.53
N ASN A 249 -7.89 3.74 -10.59
CA ASN A 249 -7.10 4.95 -10.81
C ASN A 249 -5.97 5.05 -9.75
N PRO A 250 -4.69 4.90 -10.14
CA PRO A 250 -3.53 5.10 -9.26
C PRO A 250 -3.46 6.41 -8.51
N PHE A 251 -3.81 7.51 -9.18
CA PHE A 251 -3.68 8.86 -8.67
C PHE A 251 -5.02 9.40 -8.17
N TYR A 252 -5.99 8.52 -7.86
CA TYR A 252 -7.35 8.91 -7.45
C TYR A 252 -7.41 10.01 -6.39
N PHE A 253 -6.49 10.03 -5.42
CA PHE A 253 -6.45 11.07 -4.38
C PHE A 253 -5.49 12.24 -4.69
N GLU A 254 -4.54 12.07 -5.61
CA GLU A 254 -3.59 13.11 -6.03
C GLU A 254 -4.22 14.00 -7.12
N ASP A 255 -4.89 13.40 -8.10
CA ASP A 255 -5.67 14.09 -9.14
C ASP A 255 -6.91 14.79 -8.56
N ALA A 256 -7.48 14.24 -7.49
CA ALA A 256 -8.70 14.72 -6.88
C ALA A 256 -8.51 15.91 -5.95
N GLY A 257 -7.52 16.78 -6.21
CA GLY A 257 -7.29 18.04 -5.49
C GLY A 257 -8.55 18.89 -5.26
N TYR A 258 -9.63 18.66 -6.04
CA TYR A 258 -10.96 19.21 -5.81
C TYR A 258 -12.13 18.19 -5.92
N GLY A 259 -11.86 16.89 -6.14
CA GLY A 259 -12.85 15.89 -6.57
C GLY A 259 -13.14 14.72 -5.63
N VAL A 260 -12.46 14.60 -4.47
CA VAL A 260 -12.75 13.49 -3.53
C VAL A 260 -14.20 13.64 -3.05
N PRO A 261 -15.06 12.62 -3.22
CA PRO A 261 -16.47 12.71 -2.87
C PRO A 261 -16.66 13.20 -1.44
N PHE A 262 -17.63 14.10 -1.23
CA PHE A 262 -17.94 14.66 0.09
C PHE A 262 -18.08 13.58 1.17
N LEU A 263 -18.74 12.46 0.83
CA LEU A 263 -18.91 11.31 1.73
C LEU A 263 -17.58 10.74 2.22
N VAL A 264 -16.58 10.64 1.34
CA VAL A 264 -15.27 10.08 1.66
C VAL A 264 -14.56 11.02 2.64
N LYS A 265 -14.56 12.34 2.37
CA LYS A 265 -14.04 13.35 3.31
C LYS A 265 -14.74 13.30 4.67
N MET A 266 -16.06 13.16 4.69
CA MET A 266 -16.85 13.04 5.92
C MET A 266 -16.46 11.81 6.74
N VAL A 267 -16.24 10.65 6.09
CA VAL A 267 -15.75 9.44 6.77
C VAL A 267 -14.39 9.69 7.40
N SER A 268 -13.46 10.35 6.70
CA SER A 268 -12.14 10.67 7.26
C SER A 268 -12.21 11.62 8.46
N TYR A 269 -13.02 12.68 8.40
CA TYR A 269 -13.17 13.60 9.53
C TYR A 269 -13.87 12.93 10.72
N THR A 270 -14.89 12.11 10.46
CA THR A 270 -15.59 11.35 11.50
C THR A 270 -14.65 10.35 12.17
N SER A 271 -13.80 9.67 11.39
CA SER A 271 -12.81 8.72 11.91
C SER A 271 -11.77 9.41 12.79
N LEU A 272 -11.28 10.58 12.36
CA LEU A 272 -10.36 11.40 13.17
C LEU A 272 -11.02 11.85 14.48
N LEU A 273 -12.25 12.35 14.41
CA LEU A 273 -13.01 12.77 15.59
C LEU A 273 -13.23 11.59 16.54
N MET A 274 -13.67 10.44 16.03
CA MET A 274 -13.89 9.23 16.82
C MET A 274 -12.60 8.78 17.52
N MET A 275 -11.48 8.74 16.80
CA MET A 275 -10.18 8.40 17.37
C MET A 275 -9.79 9.34 18.52
N LEU A 276 -10.00 10.65 18.36
CA LEU A 276 -9.74 11.62 19.43
C LEU A 276 -10.65 11.41 20.64
N LEU A 277 -11.96 11.25 20.41
CA LEU A 277 -12.95 11.08 21.48
C LEU A 277 -12.70 9.81 22.30
N LEU A 278 -12.32 8.71 21.64
CA LEU A 278 -12.03 7.44 22.31
C LEU A 278 -10.89 7.53 23.33
N TRP A 279 -9.93 8.43 23.12
CA TRP A 279 -8.85 8.67 24.08
C TRP A 279 -9.15 9.81 25.06
N ILE A 280 -9.74 10.91 24.60
CA ILE A 280 -9.94 12.13 25.42
C ILE A 280 -11.03 11.93 26.48
N ILE A 281 -12.16 11.30 26.14
CA ILE A 281 -13.26 11.12 27.09
C ILE A 281 -12.80 10.32 28.34
N PRO A 282 -12.13 9.16 28.19
CA PRO A 282 -11.61 8.46 29.35
C PRO A 282 -10.57 9.23 30.15
N ILE A 283 -9.77 10.08 29.50
CA ILE A 283 -8.80 10.95 30.21
C ILE A 283 -9.56 11.92 31.12
N PHE A 284 -10.60 12.59 30.63
CA PHE A 284 -11.41 13.48 31.46
C PHE A 284 -12.10 12.74 32.62
N ASN A 285 -12.64 11.54 32.35
CA ASN A 285 -13.28 10.72 33.38
C ASN A 285 -12.31 10.27 34.49
N GLN A 286 -11.01 10.23 34.22
CA GLN A 286 -10.01 9.88 35.24
C GLN A 286 -9.80 11.00 36.28
N PHE A 287 -10.13 12.24 35.95
CA PHE A 287 -9.90 13.42 36.81
C PHE A 287 -11.19 13.99 37.43
N ASN A 288 -12.36 13.47 37.04
CA ASN A 288 -13.66 13.79 37.64
C ASN A 288 -14.05 12.72 38.65
#